data_AF-A0A091U857-F1
#
_entry.id   AF-A0A091U857-F1
#
_cell.length_a   1.000
_cell.length_b   1.000
_cell.length_c   1.000
_cell.angle_alpha   90.00
_cell.angle_beta   90.00
_cell.angle_gamma   90.00
#
_symmetry.space_group_name_H-M   'P 1'
#
loop_
_entity.id
_entity.type
_entity.pdbx_description
1 polymer ?
#
loop_
_entity_poly.entity_id
_entity_poly.type
_entity_poly.pdbx_seq_one_letter_code
_entity_poly.pdbx_strand_id
1 'polypeptide(L)' 'ILEVNGNLNCRCVKTASDYISPKRYESIEIRPVGSTCRRTEIIIKLRASGKVCVNPDAPWVKKLLK' A
#
# COMPACT_ATOMS: atom_id res chain seq x y z
N ILE A 1 -19.08 1.11 25.41
CA ILE A 1 -18.74 1.69 24.09
C ILE A 1 -17.24 1.54 23.96
N LEU A 2 -16.74 0.65 23.09
CA LEU A 2 -15.29 0.52 22.91
C LEU A 2 -14.81 1.75 22.13
N GLU A 3 -14.26 2.71 22.85
CA GLU A 3 -13.53 3.83 22.26
C GLU A 3 -12.27 3.29 21.56
N VAL A 4 -12.38 3.02 20.26
CA VAL A 4 -11.20 2.90 19.40
C VAL A 4 -10.69 4.29 19.07
N ASN A 5 -10.20 5.00 20.10
CA ASN A 5 -9.20 6.06 19.95
C ASN A 5 -7.85 5.41 19.61
N GLY A 6 -7.83 4.57 18.59
CA GLY A 6 -6.61 4.01 18.04
C GLY A 6 -6.02 5.05 17.13
N ASN A 7 -4.91 5.66 17.53
CA ASN A 7 -4.13 6.53 16.66
C ASN A 7 -3.81 5.73 15.37
N LEU A 8 -4.53 5.99 14.28
CA LEU A 8 -4.45 5.20 13.06
C LEU A 8 -3.10 5.47 12.39
N ASN A 9 -2.14 4.60 12.64
CA ASN A 9 -0.76 4.78 12.20
C ASN A 9 -0.50 3.92 10.97
N CYS A 10 -1.16 4.27 9.88
CA CYS A 10 -0.88 3.71 8.57
C CYS A 10 0.56 4.08 8.15
N ARG A 11 1.30 3.15 7.53
CA ARG A 11 2.66 3.41 7.03
C ARG A 11 2.65 4.36 5.83
N CYS A 12 1.56 4.35 5.07
CA CYS A 12 1.35 5.13 3.87
C CYS A 12 0.56 6.40 4.18
N VAL A 13 1.26 7.53 4.15
CA VAL A 13 0.64 8.87 4.22
C VAL A 13 0.04 9.27 2.87
N LYS A 14 0.70 8.90 1.77
CA LYS A 14 0.26 9.15 0.39
C LYS A 14 0.39 7.88 -0.45
N THR A 15 -0.39 7.82 -1.53
CA THR A 15 -0.36 6.71 -2.49
C THR A 15 -0.18 7.24 -3.91
N ALA A 16 0.53 6.47 -4.75
CA ALA A 16 0.64 6.71 -6.18
C ALA A 16 -0.42 5.90 -6.94
N SER A 17 -1.06 6.51 -7.94
CA SER A 17 -1.98 5.83 -8.84
C SER A 17 -1.38 5.58 -10.24
N ASP A 18 -0.30 6.29 -10.58
CA ASP A 18 0.41 6.09 -11.85
C ASP A 18 1.00 4.68 -11.94
N TYR A 19 0.99 4.13 -13.15
CA TYR A 19 1.49 2.78 -13.41
C TYR A 19 3.00 2.70 -13.16
N ILE A 20 3.42 1.67 -12.42
CA ILE A 20 4.83 1.35 -12.22
C ILE A 20 5.10 -0.01 -12.84
N SER A 21 6.06 -0.09 -13.77
CA SER A 21 6.42 -1.35 -14.41
C SER A 21 6.93 -2.40 -13.41
N PRO A 22 6.42 -3.65 -13.42
CA PRO A 22 6.91 -4.75 -12.57
C PRO A 22 8.40 -5.03 -12.67
N LYS A 23 9.04 -4.68 -13.80
CA LYS A 23 10.51 -4.80 -13.98
C LYS A 23 11.30 -3.98 -12.95
N ARG A 24 10.70 -2.95 -12.37
CA ARG A 24 11.32 -2.09 -11.35
C ARG A 24 11.19 -2.65 -9.94
N TYR A 25 10.33 -3.65 -9.73
CA TYR A 25 10.00 -4.14 -8.40
C TYR A 25 11.14 -5.02 -7.88
N GLU A 26 11.49 -4.79 -6.62
CA GLU A 26 12.31 -5.68 -5.81
C GLU A 26 11.40 -6.63 -5.02
N SER A 27 10.37 -6.08 -4.37
CA SER A 27 9.35 -6.85 -3.65
C SER A 27 8.05 -6.07 -3.51
N ILE A 28 6.97 -6.78 -3.18
CA ILE A 28 5.66 -6.21 -2.86
C ILE A 28 5.30 -6.63 -1.44
N GLU A 29 4.94 -5.67 -0.60
CA GLU A 29 4.38 -5.90 0.73
C GLU A 29 2.90 -5.49 0.72
N ILE A 30 2.03 -6.41 1.14
CA ILE A 30 0.59 -6.16 1.28
C ILE A 30 0.26 -6.19 2.77
N ARG A 31 -0.28 -5.09 3.29
CA ARG A 31 -0.76 -4.99 4.67
C ARG A 31 -2.28 -4.90 4.67
N PRO A 32 -3.00 -5.95 5.09
CA PRO A 32 -4.45 -5.91 5.14
C PRO A 32 -4.95 -4.94 6.21
N VAL A 33 -6.24 -4.61 6.15
CA VAL A 33 -6.95 -3.84 7.17
C VAL A 33 -6.77 -4.49 8.55
N GLY A 34 -6.47 -3.68 9.57
CA GLY A 34 -6.30 -4.14 10.95
C GLY A 34 -6.57 -3.05 11.97
N SER A 35 -6.31 -3.36 13.25
CA SER A 35 -6.55 -2.44 14.37
C SER A 35 -5.73 -1.15 14.29
N THR A 36 -4.52 -1.20 13.71
CA THR A 36 -3.62 -0.04 13.56
C THR A 36 -3.89 0.79 12.30
N CYS A 37 -4.43 0.21 11.23
CA CYS A 37 -4.72 0.91 9.99
C CYS A 37 -5.98 0.33 9.34
N ARG A 38 -6.98 1.19 9.10
CA ARG A 38 -8.29 0.80 8.53
C ARG A 38 -8.29 0.69 7.00
N ARG A 39 -7.11 0.73 6.38
CA ARG A 39 -6.93 0.69 4.93
C ARG A 39 -5.96 -0.44 4.58
N THR A 40 -6.21 -1.12 3.47
CA THR A 40 -5.20 -2.00 2.88
C THR A 40 -4.06 -1.13 2.33
N GLU A 41 -2.83 -1.44 2.70
CA GLU A 41 -1.64 -0.77 2.19
C GLU A 41 -0.90 -1.72 1.26
N ILE A 42 -0.53 -1.24 0.08
CA ILE A 42 0.30 -1.99 -0.87
C ILE A 42 1.56 -1.16 -1.06
N ILE A 43 2.70 -1.72 -0.67
CA ILE A 43 3.99 -1.05 -0.67
C ILE A 43 4.91 -1.80 -1.63
N ILE A 44 5.29 -1.15 -2.71
CA ILE A 44 6.23 -1.68 -3.68
C ILE A 44 7.62 -1.20 -3.32
N LYS A 45 8.54 -2.12 -3.01
CA LYS A 45 9.97 -1.82 -2.93
C LYS A 45 10.53 -1.84 -4.36
N LEU A 46 11.16 -0.76 -4.77
CA LEU A 46 11.79 -0.60 -6.08
C LEU A 46 13.29 -0.83 -5.97
N ARG A 47 13.87 -1.58 -6.92
CA ARG A 47 15.29 -1.98 -6.91
C ARG A 47 16.28 -0.81 -6.78
N ALA A 48 15.91 0.38 -7.26
CA ALA A 48 16.81 1.53 -7.35
C ALA A 48 16.28 2.82 -6.69
N SER A 49 15.02 2.85 -6.23
CA SER A 49 14.34 4.13 -5.90
C SER A 49 13.47 4.08 -4.63
N GLY A 50 13.75 3.13 -3.73
CA GLY A 50 13.09 3.07 -2.42
C GLY A 50 11.70 2.44 -2.46
N LYS A 51 10.81 2.83 -1.55
CA LYS A 51 9.47 2.26 -1.40
C LYS A 51 8.40 3.23 -1.89
N VAL A 52 7.39 2.72 -2.57
CA VAL A 52 6.22 3.49 -3.01
C VAL A 52 4.95 2.79 -2.53
N CYS A 53 4.12 3.53 -1.80
CA CYS A 53 2.76 3.10 -1.52
C CYS A 53 1.89 3.34 -2.75
N VAL A 54 1.11 2.34 -3.17
CA VAL A 54 0.24 2.45 -4.35
C VAL A 54 -1.24 2.40 -3.96
N ASN A 55 -2.07 3.06 -4.75
CA ASN A 55 -3.51 3.12 -4.50
C ASN A 55 -4.14 1.75 -4.80
N PRO A 56 -4.71 1.04 -3.81
CA PRO A 56 -5.35 -0.26 -4.03
C PRO A 56 -6.53 -0.18 -5.01
N ASP A 57 -7.10 1.01 -5.21
CA ASP A 57 -8.21 1.20 -6.14
C ASP A 57 -7.81 1.40 -7.60
N ALA A 58 -6.52 1.65 -7.89
CA ALA A 58 -6.05 1.83 -9.24
C ALA A 58 -6.23 0.52 -10.06
N PRO A 59 -6.76 0.57 -11.31
CA PRO A 59 -7.05 -0.63 -12.09
C PRO A 59 -5.86 -1.57 -12.30
N TRP A 60 -4.65 -1.03 -12.46
CA TRP A 60 -3.44 -1.83 -12.62
C TRP A 60 -3.02 -2.51 -11.31
N VAL A 61 -3.27 -1.88 -10.16
CA VAL A 61 -3.00 -2.47 -8.85
C VAL A 61 -3.98 -3.60 -8.57
N LYS A 62 -5.27 -3.44 -8.90
CA LYS A 62 -6.25 -4.53 -8.84
C LYS A 62 -5.84 -5.70 -9.73
N LYS A 63 -5.27 -5.45 -10.91
CA LYS A 63 -4.74 -6.50 -11.79
C LYS A 63 -3.49 -7.17 -11.22
N LEU A 64 -2.63 -6.42 -10.54
CA LEU A 64 -1.42 -6.94 -9.88
C LEU A 64 -1.75 -7.90 -8.72
N LEU A 65 -2.87 -7.69 -8.04
CA LEU A 65 -3.32 -8.50 -6.90
C LEU A 65 -4.23 -9.68 -7.26
N LYS A 66 -4.64 -9.81 -8.52
CA LYS A 66 -5.36 -10.98 -9.02
C LYS A 66 -4.39 -12.12 -9.29
#